data_AF-A0A8J3I4L7-F1
#
_entry.id   AF-A0A8J3I4L7-F1
#
_cell.length_a   1.000
_cell.length_b   1.000
_cell.length_c   1.000
_cell.angle_alpha   90.00
_cell.angle_beta   90.00
_cell.angle_gamma   90.00
#
_symmetry.space_group_name_H-M   'P 1'
#
loop_
_entity.id
_entity.type
_entity.pdbx_description
1 polymer ?
#
loop_
_entity_poly.entity_id
_entity_poly.type
_entity_poly.pdbx_seq_one_letter_code
_entity_poly.pdbx_strand_id
1 'polypeptide(L)'
;MLLAEGNMPVKAFAPPPTDVVQKAVGYPQRNLKQYQVPNVDALIWLPSSGLIVTGDNSGQIVSWNVTNGKTAHTYKQLDPRVISRTWGLTCTPDGAFIAACFLTDSASEKLVQVWESRSGKRLFQYPPEG
;
A
#
# COMPACT_ATOMS: atom_id res chain seq x y z
N MET A 1 -12.10 52.14 12.31
CA MET A 1 -11.33 51.43 13.36
C MET A 1 -12.39 50.74 14.23
N LEU A 2 -12.67 49.44 14.21
CA LEU A 2 -11.96 48.22 13.80
C LEU A 2 -12.85 47.30 12.91
N LEU A 3 -12.17 46.63 11.97
CA LEU A 3 -12.34 45.31 11.32
C LEU A 3 -13.71 44.59 11.40
N ALA A 4 -14.36 44.44 10.24
CA ALA A 4 -15.36 43.39 10.00
C ALA A 4 -14.63 42.07 9.67
N GLU A 5 -14.88 41.03 10.46
CA GLU A 5 -14.37 39.69 10.21
C GLU A 5 -14.96 39.13 8.91
N GLY A 6 -14.08 38.89 7.93
CA GLY A 6 -14.45 38.30 6.64
C GLY A 6 -14.78 36.83 6.80
N ASN A 7 -16.07 36.52 6.88
CA ASN A 7 -16.57 35.16 6.72
C ASN A 7 -16.52 34.80 5.22
N MET A 8 -15.37 34.33 4.76
CA MET A 8 -15.22 33.80 3.39
C MET A 8 -16.02 32.50 3.27
N PRO A 9 -16.92 32.34 2.29
CA PRO A 9 -17.56 31.05 2.07
C PRO A 9 -16.48 30.06 1.62
N VAL A 10 -16.17 29.08 2.46
CA VAL A 10 -15.49 27.86 2.03
C VAL A 10 -16.40 27.22 0.97
N LYS A 11 -16.01 27.34 -0.31
CA LYS A 11 -16.61 26.56 -1.39
C LYS A 11 -16.43 25.10 -1.01
N ALA A 12 -17.50 24.45 -0.57
CA ALA A 12 -17.55 23.02 -0.44
C ALA A 12 -17.17 22.43 -1.81
N PHE A 13 -16.00 21.80 -1.89
CA PHE A 13 -15.70 20.91 -3.01
C PHE A 13 -16.65 19.73 -2.88
N ALA A 14 -17.78 19.80 -3.59
CA ALA A 14 -18.55 18.59 -3.85
C ALA A 14 -17.58 17.61 -4.54
N PRO A 15 -17.46 16.35 -4.06
CA PRO A 15 -16.71 15.36 -4.81
C PRO A 15 -17.31 15.32 -6.23
N PRO A 16 -16.48 15.31 -7.28
CA PRO A 16 -16.99 15.33 -8.64
C PRO A 16 -17.99 14.18 -8.84
N PRO A 17 -19.08 14.39 -9.60
CA PRO A 17 -20.04 13.33 -9.88
C PRO A 17 -19.31 12.10 -10.37
N THR A 18 -19.68 10.92 -9.83
CA THR A 18 -19.00 9.64 -10.04
C THR A 18 -18.76 9.33 -11.53
N ASP A 19 -19.60 9.87 -12.41
CA ASP A 19 -19.55 9.71 -13.86
C ASP A 19 -18.36 10.44 -14.53
N VAL A 20 -17.85 11.53 -13.93
CA VAL A 20 -16.71 12.30 -14.47
C VAL A 20 -15.40 11.58 -14.19
N VAL A 21 -15.29 10.91 -13.04
CA VAL A 21 -14.11 10.08 -12.70
C VAL A 21 -14.05 8.82 -13.57
N GLN A 22 -15.20 8.30 -14.02
CA GLN A 22 -15.28 7.11 -14.88
C GLN A 22 -14.88 7.36 -16.35
N LYS A 23 -15.01 8.58 -16.86
CA LYS A 23 -14.77 8.90 -18.28
C LYS A 23 -13.42 9.56 -18.59
N ALA A 24 -12.70 10.06 -17.59
CA ALA A 24 -11.50 10.88 -17.81
C ALA A 24 -10.23 10.09 -18.15
N VAL A 25 -10.22 8.76 -17.99
CA VAL A 25 -9.05 7.97 -18.35
C VAL A 25 -9.51 6.68 -19.00
N GLY A 26 -9.17 6.49 -20.28
CA GLY A 26 -9.51 5.32 -21.10
C GLY A 26 -8.86 4.00 -20.64
N TYR A 27 -8.58 3.84 -19.35
CA TYR A 27 -8.15 2.56 -18.79
C TYR A 27 -9.39 1.74 -18.44
N PRO A 28 -9.50 0.51 -18.94
CA PRO A 28 -10.56 -0.39 -18.51
C PRO A 28 -10.51 -0.52 -16.99
N GLN A 29 -11.63 -0.26 -16.31
CA GLN A 29 -11.80 -0.52 -14.89
C GLN A 29 -11.71 -2.04 -14.67
N ARG A 30 -10.49 -2.55 -14.51
CA ARG A 30 -10.25 -3.96 -14.22
C ARG A 30 -10.47 -4.17 -12.74
N ASN A 31 -11.57 -4.81 -12.40
CA ASN A 31 -11.77 -5.36 -11.07
C ASN A 31 -10.68 -6.42 -10.86
N LEU A 32 -9.66 -6.10 -10.05
CA LEU A 32 -8.66 -7.08 -9.61
C LEU A 32 -9.26 -8.11 -8.63
N LYS A 33 -10.61 -8.19 -8.52
CA LYS A 33 -11.39 -9.16 -7.72
C LYS A 33 -10.96 -10.62 -7.89
N GLN A 34 -10.27 -10.96 -8.97
CA GLN A 34 -9.71 -12.30 -9.19
C GLN A 34 -8.50 -12.62 -8.31
N TYR A 35 -7.94 -11.61 -7.62
CA TYR A 35 -6.74 -11.71 -6.79
C TYR A 35 -7.12 -11.32 -5.35
N GLN A 36 -7.81 -12.23 -4.67
CA GLN A 36 -8.24 -12.03 -3.28
C GLN A 36 -7.01 -12.08 -2.35
N VAL A 37 -6.52 -10.92 -1.94
CA VAL A 37 -5.88 -10.75 -0.63
C VAL A 37 -7.03 -10.47 0.35
N PRO A 38 -7.39 -11.42 1.23
CA PRO A 38 -8.43 -11.19 2.21
C PRO A 38 -8.02 -10.03 3.14
N ASN A 39 -8.88 -9.01 3.29
CA ASN A 39 -8.65 -7.86 4.18
C ASN A 39 -7.32 -7.12 3.94
N VAL A 40 -7.24 -6.36 2.85
CA VAL A 40 -6.13 -5.44 2.59
C VAL A 40 -6.14 -4.30 3.61
N ASP A 41 -5.03 -4.13 4.31
CA ASP A 41 -4.86 -3.12 5.35
C ASP A 41 -3.91 -1.99 4.93
N ALA A 42 -3.00 -2.27 4.01
CA ALA A 42 -2.03 -1.30 3.51
C ALA A 42 -1.85 -1.44 1.99
N LEU A 43 -1.62 -0.32 1.31
CA LEU A 43 -1.32 -0.30 -0.13
C LEU A 43 -0.35 0.82 -0.48
N ILE A 44 0.49 0.58 -1.48
CA ILE A 44 1.36 1.61 -2.09
C ILE A 44 1.48 1.42 -3.59
N TRP A 45 1.76 2.51 -4.29
CA TRP A 45 2.24 2.47 -5.67
C TRP A 45 3.75 2.37 -5.72
N LEU A 46 4.27 1.63 -6.70
CA LEU A 46 5.67 1.71 -7.08
C LEU A 46 5.83 2.72 -8.24
N PRO A 47 6.41 3.91 -8.00
CA PRO A 47 6.33 5.07 -8.90
C PRO A 47 6.84 4.85 -10.33
N SER A 48 7.72 3.88 -10.52
CA SER A 48 8.42 3.63 -11.79
C SER A 48 8.03 2.33 -12.50
N SER A 49 7.29 1.43 -11.86
CA SER A 49 7.09 0.06 -12.36
C SER A 49 5.65 -0.24 -12.82
N GLY A 50 4.69 0.65 -12.56
CA GLY A 50 3.28 0.37 -12.80
C GLY A 50 2.76 -0.81 -11.97
N LEU A 51 3.37 -1.02 -10.80
CA LEU A 51 2.94 -2.03 -9.84
C LEU A 51 2.23 -1.37 -8.67
N ILE A 52 1.21 -2.04 -8.15
CA ILE A 52 0.65 -1.78 -6.82
C ILE A 52 1.18 -2.87 -5.89
N VAL A 53 1.54 -2.51 -4.67
CA VAL A 53 1.85 -3.45 -3.59
C VAL A 53 0.76 -3.35 -2.55
N THR A 54 0.26 -4.49 -2.09
CA THR A 54 -0.75 -4.58 -1.04
C THR A 54 -0.25 -5.46 0.09
N GLY A 55 -0.64 -5.11 1.32
CA GLY A 55 -0.39 -5.87 2.54
C GLY A 55 -1.72 -6.18 3.23
N ASP A 56 -1.87 -7.41 3.74
CA ASP A 56 -3.13 -7.86 4.34
C ASP A 56 -3.04 -8.18 5.84
N ASN A 57 -4.20 -8.57 6.39
CA ASN A 57 -4.38 -8.93 7.79
C ASN A 57 -3.87 -10.33 8.18
N SER A 58 -3.19 -11.02 7.26
CA SER A 58 -2.38 -12.22 7.48
C SER A 58 -0.88 -11.92 7.30
N GLY A 59 -0.54 -10.65 7.06
CA GLY A 59 0.82 -10.20 6.74
C GLY A 59 1.23 -10.45 5.29
N GLN A 60 0.39 -11.04 4.45
CA GLN A 60 0.75 -11.31 3.06
C GLN A 60 1.01 -10.00 2.32
N ILE A 61 2.17 -9.91 1.66
CA ILE A 61 2.51 -8.78 0.80
C ILE A 61 2.68 -9.27 -0.62
N VAL A 62 1.96 -8.62 -1.55
CA VAL A 62 1.94 -9.01 -2.95
C VAL A 62 1.98 -7.77 -3.83
N SER A 63 2.71 -7.85 -4.94
CA SER A 63 2.70 -6.84 -6.00
C SER A 63 1.99 -7.34 -7.25
N TRP A 64 1.30 -6.42 -7.93
CA TRP A 64 0.50 -6.70 -9.12
C TRP A 64 0.77 -5.66 -10.19
N ASN A 65 0.92 -6.11 -11.43
CA ASN A 65 0.98 -5.22 -12.58
C ASN A 65 -0.41 -4.70 -12.91
N VAL A 66 -0.60 -3.40 -12.89
CA VAL A 66 -1.94 -2.80 -13.06
C VAL A 66 -2.46 -2.91 -14.49
N THR A 67 -1.55 -3.01 -15.48
CA THR A 67 -1.90 -3.08 -16.90
C THR A 67 -2.48 -4.44 -17.26
N ASN A 68 -1.87 -5.52 -16.76
CA ASN A 68 -2.27 -6.88 -17.12
C ASN A 68 -2.94 -7.67 -15.98
N GLY A 69 -2.93 -7.14 -14.76
CA GLY A 69 -3.53 -7.74 -13.56
C GLY A 69 -2.73 -8.89 -12.96
N LYS A 70 -1.56 -9.25 -13.50
CA LYS A 70 -0.78 -10.40 -13.03
C LYS A 70 0.02 -10.04 -11.78
N THR A 71 0.09 -10.98 -10.85
CA THR A 71 1.04 -10.94 -9.73
C THR A 71 2.47 -10.87 -10.26
N ALA A 72 3.21 -9.87 -9.82
CA ALA A 72 4.63 -9.73 -10.11
C ALA A 72 5.46 -10.47 -9.06
N HIS A 73 5.22 -10.18 -7.77
CA HIS A 73 5.93 -10.82 -6.66
C HIS A 73 5.03 -11.08 -5.47
N THR A 74 5.27 -12.21 -4.79
CA THR A 74 4.83 -12.44 -3.41
C THR A 74 6.04 -12.31 -2.51
N TYR A 75 6.03 -11.33 -1.60
CA TYR A 75 7.15 -11.04 -0.73
C TYR A 75 7.06 -11.94 0.50
N LYS A 76 7.78 -13.07 0.45
CA LYS A 76 7.74 -14.08 1.51
C LYS A 76 8.38 -13.56 2.80
N GLN A 77 7.69 -13.82 3.90
CA GLN A 77 8.20 -13.62 5.26
C GLN A 77 8.96 -14.86 5.74
N LEU A 78 9.82 -14.74 6.75
CA LEU A 78 10.55 -15.89 7.31
C LEU A 78 9.75 -16.66 8.38
N ASP A 79 8.99 -15.98 9.22
CA ASP A 79 8.20 -16.64 10.26
C ASP A 79 6.72 -16.23 10.17
N PRO A 80 5.90 -16.97 9.41
CA PRO A 80 4.47 -16.73 9.32
C PRO A 80 3.72 -17.03 10.64
N ARG A 81 4.38 -17.58 11.66
CA ARG A 81 3.74 -17.86 12.98
C ARG A 81 3.80 -16.67 13.92
N VAL A 82 4.65 -15.69 13.63
CA VAL A 82 4.87 -14.52 14.49
C VAL A 82 4.13 -13.31 13.93
N ILE A 83 3.96 -13.22 12.61
CA ILE A 83 3.42 -12.03 11.96
C ILE A 83 1.97 -12.25 11.58
N SER A 84 1.13 -11.33 12.07
CA SER A 84 -0.31 -11.43 11.88
C SER A 84 -0.81 -10.39 10.90
N ARG A 85 -0.31 -9.15 10.91
CA ARG A 85 -0.92 -8.07 10.09
C ARG A 85 0.11 -7.09 9.54
N THR A 86 -0.04 -6.74 8.27
CA THR A 86 0.67 -5.59 7.68
C THR A 86 -0.10 -4.32 8.00
N TRP A 87 0.50 -3.37 8.72
CA TRP A 87 -0.17 -2.12 9.07
C TRP A 87 0.48 -0.88 8.44
N GLY A 88 1.67 -1.04 7.87
CA GLY A 88 2.36 0.03 7.14
C GLY A 88 3.12 -0.53 5.95
N LEU A 89 3.00 0.15 4.82
CA LEU A 89 3.79 -0.09 3.61
C LEU A 89 4.34 1.24 3.11
N THR A 90 5.59 1.21 2.66
CA THR A 90 6.24 2.34 1.98
C THR A 90 7.23 1.84 0.94
N CYS A 91 7.58 2.69 -0.02
CA CYS A 91 8.67 2.43 -0.95
C CYS A 91 9.63 3.60 -1.02
N THR A 92 10.82 3.30 -1.50
CA THR A 92 11.79 4.33 -1.89
C THR A 92 11.27 5.13 -3.10
N PRO A 93 11.72 6.40 -3.27
CA PRO A 93 11.22 7.25 -4.36
C PRO A 93 11.47 6.69 -5.77
N ASP A 94 12.56 5.94 -5.95
CA ASP A 94 12.90 5.24 -7.18
C ASP A 94 12.12 3.92 -7.35
N GLY A 95 11.43 3.48 -6.30
CA GLY A 95 10.69 2.23 -6.24
C GLY A 95 11.59 0.98 -6.12
N ALA A 96 12.89 1.13 -5.85
CA ALA A 96 13.84 0.00 -5.81
C ALA A 96 13.61 -0.91 -4.60
N PHE A 97 13.16 -0.32 -3.50
CA PHE A 97 12.92 -1.01 -2.23
C PHE A 97 11.52 -0.75 -1.70
N ILE A 98 10.95 -1.78 -1.09
CA ILE A 98 9.74 -1.70 -0.29
C ILE A 98 10.08 -2.00 1.17
N ALA A 99 9.43 -1.29 2.08
CA ALA A 99 9.50 -1.57 3.51
C ALA A 99 8.09 -1.79 4.05
N ALA A 100 7.95 -2.77 4.95
CA ALA A 100 6.69 -3.09 5.59
C ALA A 100 6.87 -3.22 7.10
N CYS A 101 5.89 -2.69 7.82
CA CYS A 101 5.79 -2.83 9.26
C CYS A 101 4.69 -3.82 9.59
N PHE A 102 4.98 -4.70 10.54
CA PHE A 102 4.08 -5.78 10.93
C PHE A 102 3.69 -5.69 12.40
N LEU A 103 2.48 -6.14 12.68
CA LEU A 103 2.03 -6.50 14.02
C LEU A 103 2.21 -8.01 14.20
N THR A 104 2.71 -8.38 15.38
CA THR A 104 2.80 -9.76 15.83
C THR A 104 1.78 -9.99 16.95
N ASP A 105 1.53 -11.27 17.28
CA ASP A 105 0.64 -11.64 18.38
C ASP A 105 1.15 -11.15 19.74
N SER A 106 2.46 -10.90 19.84
CA SER A 106 3.07 -10.20 20.95
C SER A 106 3.02 -8.70 20.67
N ALA A 107 2.05 -7.97 21.23
CA ALA A 107 1.84 -6.54 20.96
C ALA A 107 3.07 -5.65 21.19
N SER A 108 4.07 -6.14 21.94
CA SER A 108 5.36 -5.49 22.17
C SER A 108 6.38 -5.70 21.04
N GLU A 109 6.19 -6.69 20.18
CA GLU A 109 7.10 -6.98 19.07
C GLU A 109 6.61 -6.36 17.76
N LYS A 110 7.34 -5.38 17.26
CA LYS A 110 7.12 -4.78 15.95
C LYS A 110 8.28 -5.16 15.05
N LEU A 111 7.97 -5.74 13.89
CA LEU A 111 8.96 -6.14 12.91
C LEU A 111 8.89 -5.21 11.70
N VAL A 112 10.06 -4.78 11.23
CA VAL A 112 10.20 -4.11 9.94
C VAL A 112 10.98 -5.02 9.01
N GLN A 113 10.45 -5.26 7.81
CA GLN A 113 11.20 -5.96 6.77
C GLN A 113 11.33 -5.07 5.54
N VAL A 114 12.41 -5.29 4.80
CA VAL A 114 12.73 -4.56 3.57
C VAL A 114 13.04 -5.55 2.46
N TRP A 115 12.49 -5.32 1.28
CA TRP A 115 12.73 -6.13 0.09
C TRP A 115 13.16 -5.27 -1.08
N GLU A 116 13.98 -5.85 -1.95
CA GLU A 116 14.16 -5.37 -3.31
C GLU A 116 12.89 -5.63 -4.11
N SER A 117 12.31 -4.56 -4.67
CA SER A 117 10.99 -4.62 -5.31
C SER A 117 10.99 -5.48 -6.58
N ARG A 118 12.08 -5.42 -7.36
CA ARG A 118 12.23 -6.04 -8.69
C ARG A 118 12.47 -7.55 -8.62
N SER A 119 13.16 -8.02 -7.59
CA SER A 119 13.45 -9.46 -7.44
C SER A 119 12.50 -10.12 -6.45
N GLY A 120 11.84 -9.35 -5.59
CA GLY A 120 11.11 -9.86 -4.43
C GLY A 120 12.04 -10.36 -3.32
N LYS A 121 13.36 -10.21 -3.47
CA LYS A 121 14.34 -10.67 -2.48
C LYS A 121 14.27 -9.80 -1.24
N ARG A 122 14.09 -10.42 -0.09
CA ARG A 122 14.22 -9.72 1.19
C ARG A 122 15.69 -9.38 1.47
N LEU A 123 15.92 -8.16 1.94
CA LEU A 123 17.24 -7.64 2.26
C LEU A 123 17.46 -7.56 3.77
N PHE A 124 16.48 -7.04 4.50
CA PHE A 124 16.61 -6.80 5.93
C PHE A 124 15.37 -7.22 6.70
N GLN A 125 15.58 -7.63 7.94
CA GLN A 125 14.57 -7.79 8.97
C GLN A 125 15.12 -7.13 10.23
N TYR A 126 14.37 -6.17 10.75
CA TYR A 126 14.70 -5.46 11.97
C TYR A 126 13.78 -5.98 13.08
N PRO A 127 14.33 -6.71 14.07
CA PRO A 127 13.61 -7.05 15.28
C PRO A 127 13.23 -5.79 16.07
N PRO A 128 12.26 -5.91 16.99
CA PRO A 128 11.86 -4.81 17.87
C PRO A 128 12.99 -4.40 18.83
N GLU A 129 13.91 -5.31 19.13
CA GLU A 129 15.11 -5.07 19.93
C GLU A 129 16.31 -5.04 18.98
N GLY A 130 16.92 -3.85 18.83
CA GLY A 130 18.02 -3.59 17.89
C GLY A 130 19.34 -4.24 18.25
#